data_AF-A0A4Y6PV39-F1
#
_entry.id   AF-A0A4Y6PV39-F1
#
_cell.length_a   1.000
_cell.length_b   1.000
_cell.length_c   1.000
_cell.angle_alpha   90.00
_cell.angle_beta   90.00
_cell.angle_gamma   90.00
#
_symmetry.space_group_name_H-M   'P 1'
#
loop_
_entity.id
_entity.type
_entity.pdbx_description
1 polymer ?
#
loop_
_entity_poly.entity_id
_entity_poly.type
_entity_poly.pdbx_seq_one_letter_code
_entity_poly.pdbx_strand_id
1 'polypeptide(L)'
;MIFQETTRTRRLLGRIEPGEDLVETLTDLCREHDVHAGQIQAIGALSQAEIARFDAEKGDYTTVFAGEGNFDLISLSGNVSRLGDQVVLRLESLMSVMGPAGPQVLSGQLRAGKAASVEFVLEIFEDLAMERRLDPDSGRLDVRSIRRTQEAKPAPKTPEAPAEPAAPTPAKPAREEKPVAKPAEKPAREEKPAEKPAAKEPEPQKPIAGKGMSWKDAAGESSEVASGKTPSRRSKPAETTSAEDIYGDIDFEEPLLEPGDILEHPKLGSCRVIKVEEGDFAHVRLPRGRIRKLSLEIVDVEFDREENGRRVFKAKIGR
;
A
#
# COMPACT_ATOMS: atom_id res chain seq x y z
N MET A 1 5.59 20.45 7.29
CA MET A 1 6.41 19.64 6.38
C MET A 1 7.29 18.73 7.22
N ILE A 2 7.36 17.44 6.89
CA ILE A 2 8.27 16.46 7.51
C ILE A 2 9.08 15.88 6.35
N PHE A 3 10.40 15.83 6.49
CA PHE A 3 11.31 15.25 5.51
C PHE A 3 12.59 14.77 6.21
N GLN A 4 13.33 13.87 5.57
CA GLN A 4 14.69 13.50 5.95
C GLN A 4 15.43 13.00 4.71
N GLU A 5 16.75 13.19 4.68
CA GLU A 5 17.62 12.64 3.64
C GLU A 5 18.04 11.20 4.03
N THR A 6 17.87 10.24 3.11
CA THR A 6 18.54 8.93 3.19
C THR A 6 19.87 8.98 2.43
N THR A 7 20.88 8.30 2.95
CA THR A 7 22.22 8.15 2.36
C THR A 7 22.60 6.68 2.10
N ARG A 8 21.73 5.74 2.49
CA ARG A 8 21.93 4.29 2.37
C ARG A 8 20.65 3.63 1.90
N THR A 9 20.64 3.13 0.68
CA THR A 9 19.53 2.32 0.17
C THR A 9 19.96 0.89 -0.16
N ARG A 10 19.03 -0.05 0.00
CA ARG A 10 19.10 -1.44 -0.48
C ARG A 10 17.91 -1.65 -1.41
N ARG A 11 18.06 -2.47 -2.44
CA ARG A 11 16.96 -2.79 -3.36
C ARG A 11 16.75 -4.30 -3.43
N LEU A 12 15.49 -4.69 -3.36
CA LEU A 12 15.02 -6.04 -3.64
C LEU A 12 14.22 -6.00 -4.94
N LEU A 13 14.44 -6.99 -5.80
CA LEU A 13 13.71 -7.22 -7.04
C LEU A 13 13.14 -8.62 -6.95
N GLY A 14 11.84 -8.79 -7.20
CA GLY A 14 11.19 -10.08 -7.06
C GLY A 14 9.93 -10.23 -7.90
N ARG A 15 9.40 -11.45 -7.87
CA ARG A 15 8.11 -11.83 -8.44
C ARG A 15 7.28 -12.46 -7.32
N ILE A 16 5.97 -12.26 -7.36
CA ILE A 16 4.98 -12.92 -6.51
C ILE A 16 4.27 -14.00 -7.34
N GLU A 17 4.11 -15.19 -6.78
CA GLU A 17 3.65 -16.37 -7.49
C GLU A 17 2.11 -16.38 -7.67
N PRO A 18 1.58 -17.12 -8.66
CA PRO A 18 0.15 -17.10 -8.96
C PRO A 18 -0.70 -17.62 -7.79
N GLY A 19 -1.60 -16.77 -7.28
CA GLY A 19 -2.54 -17.06 -6.20
C GLY A 19 -2.18 -16.43 -4.84
N GLU A 20 -0.94 -15.97 -4.64
CA GLU A 20 -0.52 -15.26 -3.43
C GLU A 20 -1.13 -13.84 -3.36
N ASP A 21 -1.42 -13.31 -2.17
CA ASP A 21 -1.90 -11.93 -2.03
C ASP A 21 -0.74 -10.92 -2.06
N LEU A 22 -0.80 -9.99 -3.01
CA LEU A 22 0.22 -8.97 -3.25
C LEU A 22 0.49 -8.07 -2.03
N VAL A 23 -0.52 -7.78 -1.21
CA VAL A 23 -0.39 -6.88 -0.06
C VAL A 23 0.18 -7.64 1.14
N GLU A 24 -0.27 -8.87 1.37
CA GLU A 24 0.25 -9.77 2.42
C GLU A 24 1.71 -10.15 2.17
N THR A 25 2.04 -10.70 1.00
CA THR A 25 3.41 -11.12 0.65
C THR A 25 4.41 -9.97 0.70
N LEU A 26 4.04 -8.76 0.26
CA LEU A 26 4.90 -7.58 0.41
C LEU A 26 5.03 -7.10 1.86
N THR A 27 4.02 -7.31 2.70
CA THR A 27 4.06 -6.96 4.12
C THR A 27 5.01 -7.90 4.87
N ASP A 28 4.95 -9.20 4.59
CA ASP A 28 5.83 -10.19 5.21
C ASP A 28 7.28 -10.09 4.71
N LEU A 29 7.51 -9.82 3.43
CA LEU A 29 8.85 -9.48 2.92
C LEU A 29 9.45 -8.25 3.64
N CYS A 30 8.61 -7.25 3.97
CA CYS A 30 9.02 -6.09 4.75
C CYS A 30 9.26 -6.40 6.23
N ARG A 31 8.58 -7.41 6.80
CA ARG A 31 8.84 -7.94 8.16
C ARG A 31 10.16 -8.72 8.20
N GLU A 32 10.37 -9.67 7.28
CA GLU A 32 11.57 -10.51 7.20
C GLU A 32 12.86 -9.70 7.07
N HIS A 33 12.85 -8.67 6.22
CA HIS A 33 14.03 -7.82 5.98
C HIS A 33 14.14 -6.59 6.89
N ASP A 34 13.31 -6.53 7.94
CA ASP A 34 13.15 -5.44 8.92
C ASP A 34 13.11 -4.03 8.30
N VAL A 35 12.15 -3.81 7.40
CA VAL A 35 12.01 -2.54 6.67
C VAL A 35 11.27 -1.51 7.54
N HIS A 36 11.93 -0.40 7.88
CA HIS A 36 11.35 0.71 8.67
C HIS A 36 10.91 1.91 7.82
N ALA A 37 11.48 2.04 6.62
CA ALA A 37 11.10 3.01 5.61
C ALA A 37 11.51 2.51 4.21
N GLY A 38 10.71 2.79 3.19
CA GLY A 38 11.03 2.43 1.81
C GLY A 38 9.97 2.84 0.79
N GLN A 39 10.27 2.59 -0.49
CA GLN A 39 9.36 2.74 -1.63
C GLN A 39 9.12 1.38 -2.29
N ILE A 40 7.88 1.12 -2.70
CA ILE A 40 7.48 -0.03 -3.51
C ILE A 40 7.03 0.47 -4.88
N GLN A 41 7.44 -0.23 -5.93
CA GLN A 41 6.88 -0.12 -7.28
C GLN A 41 6.59 -1.53 -7.81
N ALA A 42 5.46 -1.76 -8.46
CA ALA A 42 5.16 -3.06 -9.09
C ALA A 42 4.33 -2.92 -10.36
N ILE A 43 4.39 -3.94 -11.21
CA ILE A 43 3.61 -4.12 -12.44
C ILE A 43 3.24 -5.59 -12.63
N GLY A 44 2.24 -5.90 -13.46
CA GLY A 44 1.90 -7.28 -13.81
C GLY A 44 0.42 -7.49 -14.04
N ALA A 45 -0.15 -8.55 -13.46
CA ALA A 45 -1.58 -8.82 -13.47
C ALA A 45 -2.07 -9.46 -12.16
N LEU A 46 -3.30 -9.13 -11.77
CA LEU A 46 -4.03 -9.77 -10.65
C LEU A 46 -5.22 -10.58 -11.17
N SER A 47 -5.61 -11.61 -10.40
CA SER A 47 -6.81 -12.44 -10.60
C SER A 47 -7.99 -12.05 -9.69
N GLN A 48 -7.70 -11.32 -8.62
CA GLN A 48 -8.64 -10.70 -7.69
C GLN A 48 -8.07 -9.34 -7.26
N ALA A 49 -8.91 -8.34 -7.04
CA ALA A 49 -8.46 -7.05 -6.50
C ALA A 49 -9.51 -6.41 -5.58
N GLU A 50 -9.06 -5.79 -4.49
CA GLU A 50 -9.83 -4.85 -3.68
C GLU A 50 -9.16 -3.47 -3.66
N ILE A 51 -9.94 -2.43 -3.94
CA ILE A 51 -9.52 -1.03 -3.98
C ILE A 51 -10.39 -0.21 -3.03
N ALA A 52 -9.77 0.56 -2.16
CA ALA A 52 -10.45 1.54 -1.30
C ALA A 52 -10.03 2.98 -1.61
N ARG A 53 -10.88 3.93 -1.23
CA ARG A 53 -10.58 5.36 -1.24
C ARG A 53 -11.00 5.99 0.08
N PHE A 54 -10.28 7.04 0.48
CA PHE A 54 -10.57 7.74 1.73
C PHE A 54 -11.81 8.63 1.59
N ASP A 55 -12.79 8.40 2.45
CA ASP A 55 -13.99 9.22 2.62
C ASP A 55 -13.75 10.23 3.75
N ALA A 56 -13.64 11.50 3.38
CA ALA A 56 -13.35 12.58 4.31
C ALA A 56 -14.57 13.07 5.11
N GLU A 57 -15.79 12.61 4.79
CA GLU A 57 -16.99 12.87 5.59
C GLU A 57 -17.16 11.82 6.70
N LYS A 58 -16.76 10.57 6.43
CA LYS A 58 -16.69 9.49 7.43
C LYS A 58 -15.42 9.50 8.28
N GLY A 59 -14.31 10.02 7.74
CA GLY A 59 -12.98 9.90 8.35
C GLY A 59 -12.36 8.50 8.17
N ASP A 60 -12.79 7.73 7.17
CA ASP A 60 -12.36 6.34 6.99
C ASP A 60 -12.32 5.92 5.50
N TYR A 61 -11.77 4.75 5.21
CA TYR A 61 -11.68 4.20 3.86
C TYR A 61 -12.95 3.41 3.47
N THR A 62 -13.59 3.83 2.39
CA THR A 62 -14.67 3.05 1.76
C THR A 62 -14.11 2.24 0.59
N THR A 63 -14.39 0.94 0.56
CA THR A 63 -14.09 0.06 -0.59
C THR A 63 -14.91 0.52 -1.81
N VAL A 64 -14.23 0.84 -2.91
CA VAL A 64 -14.82 1.34 -4.16
C VAL A 64 -14.87 0.29 -5.26
N PHE A 65 -14.10 -0.79 -5.11
CA PHE A 65 -14.14 -1.97 -5.97
C PHE A 65 -13.65 -3.19 -5.18
N ALA A 66 -14.34 -4.32 -5.32
CA ALA A 66 -13.89 -5.63 -4.88
C ALA A 66 -14.38 -6.68 -5.89
N GLY A 67 -13.52 -7.59 -6.34
CA GLY A 67 -13.96 -8.68 -7.22
C GLY A 67 -12.83 -9.49 -7.85
N GLU A 68 -13.23 -10.59 -8.50
CA GLU A 68 -12.38 -11.46 -9.34
C GLU A 68 -12.44 -11.04 -10.81
N GLY A 69 -11.39 -11.37 -11.57
CA GLY A 69 -11.26 -11.01 -12.98
C GLY A 69 -9.80 -10.84 -13.39
N ASN A 70 -9.56 -10.49 -14.66
CA ASN A 70 -8.21 -10.14 -15.13
C ASN A 70 -8.00 -8.65 -14.96
N PHE A 71 -7.09 -8.27 -14.07
CA PHE A 71 -6.70 -6.88 -13.81
C PHE A 71 -5.26 -6.66 -14.26
N ASP A 72 -5.06 -5.94 -15.37
CA ASP A 72 -3.71 -5.57 -15.83
C ASP A 72 -3.15 -4.48 -14.90
N LEU A 73 -2.17 -4.82 -14.05
CA LEU A 73 -1.54 -3.89 -13.12
C LEU A 73 -0.51 -3.03 -13.86
N ILE A 74 -1.01 -1.97 -14.50
CA ILE A 74 -0.22 -0.98 -15.26
C ILE A 74 0.82 -0.32 -14.36
N SER A 75 0.44 0.03 -13.12
CA SER A 75 1.36 0.55 -12.13
C SER A 75 0.80 0.40 -10.71
N LEU A 76 1.64 -0.04 -9.79
CA LEU A 76 1.48 0.14 -8.36
C LEU A 76 2.66 0.98 -7.86
N SER A 77 2.37 1.97 -7.02
CA SER A 77 3.38 2.83 -6.40
C SER A 77 3.01 3.10 -4.95
N GLY A 78 3.95 2.90 -4.04
CA GLY A 78 3.66 2.99 -2.62
C GLY A 78 4.89 3.17 -1.74
N ASN A 79 4.66 3.21 -0.43
CA ASN A 79 5.71 3.36 0.57
C ASN A 79 5.50 2.42 1.77
N VAL A 80 6.63 2.00 2.34
CA VAL A 80 6.72 1.19 3.56
C VAL A 80 6.96 2.13 4.76
N SER A 81 6.27 1.86 5.86
CA SER A 81 6.32 2.61 7.10
C SER A 81 5.97 1.72 8.30
N ARG A 82 6.09 2.23 9.53
CA ARG A 82 5.68 1.51 10.75
C ARG A 82 4.57 2.21 11.52
N LEU A 83 3.68 1.44 12.14
CA LEU A 83 2.74 1.87 13.17
C LEU A 83 2.99 1.02 14.42
N GLY A 84 3.80 1.53 15.35
CA GLY A 84 4.37 0.69 16.40
C GLY A 84 5.38 -0.28 15.81
N ASP A 85 5.17 -1.57 16.02
CA ASP A 85 5.94 -2.66 15.41
C ASP A 85 5.43 -3.02 14.00
N GLN A 86 4.14 -2.84 13.73
CA GLN A 86 3.49 -3.26 12.49
C GLN A 86 4.01 -2.53 11.26
N VAL A 87 4.22 -3.29 10.19
CA VAL A 87 4.46 -2.76 8.84
C VAL A 87 3.16 -2.17 8.29
N VAL A 88 3.26 -0.97 7.73
CA VAL A 88 2.15 -0.28 7.05
C VAL A 88 2.57 0.04 5.62
N LEU A 89 1.89 -0.60 4.67
CA LEU A 89 2.01 -0.31 3.25
C LEU A 89 0.91 0.68 2.81
N ARG A 90 1.29 1.80 2.18
CA ARG A 90 0.35 2.67 1.46
C ARG A 90 0.62 2.51 -0.04
N LEU A 91 -0.13 1.63 -0.69
CA LEU A 91 0.04 1.25 -2.10
C LEU A 91 -1.10 1.82 -2.96
N GLU A 92 -0.81 2.82 -3.80
CA GLU A 92 -1.77 3.31 -4.81
C GLU A 92 -1.62 2.48 -6.09
N SER A 93 -2.74 2.11 -6.70
CA SER A 93 -2.82 1.24 -7.87
C SER A 93 -3.49 1.92 -9.07
N LEU A 94 -3.05 1.52 -10.26
CA LEU A 94 -3.62 1.86 -11.56
C LEU A 94 -3.73 0.57 -12.37
N MET A 95 -4.95 0.15 -12.68
CA MET A 95 -5.24 -1.12 -13.36
C MET A 95 -6.11 -0.93 -14.60
N SER A 96 -5.87 -1.73 -15.64
CA SER A 96 -6.78 -1.90 -16.79
C SER A 96 -7.67 -3.13 -16.58
N VAL A 97 -8.94 -3.01 -16.97
CA VAL A 97 -9.92 -4.10 -16.99
C VAL A 97 -10.74 -4.04 -18.28
N MET A 98 -11.24 -5.18 -18.75
CA MET A 98 -12.16 -5.23 -19.88
C MET A 98 -13.61 -5.07 -19.40
N GLY A 99 -14.23 -3.90 -19.65
CA GLY A 99 -15.63 -3.65 -19.37
C GLY A 99 -16.54 -3.83 -20.60
N PRO A 100 -17.87 -3.72 -20.44
CA PRO A 100 -18.84 -3.88 -21.55
C PRO A 100 -18.66 -2.89 -22.71
N ALA A 101 -17.98 -1.76 -22.46
CA ALA A 101 -17.68 -0.72 -23.45
C ALA A 101 -16.23 -0.76 -23.96
N GLY A 102 -15.49 -1.85 -23.70
CA GLY A 102 -14.06 -1.95 -23.96
C GLY A 102 -13.20 -1.69 -22.70
N PRO A 103 -11.90 -1.40 -22.85
CA PRO A 103 -10.99 -1.16 -21.74
C PRO A 103 -11.44 -0.02 -20.81
N GLN A 104 -11.38 -0.26 -19.51
CA GLN A 104 -11.67 0.70 -18.44
C GLN A 104 -10.49 0.74 -17.46
N VAL A 105 -10.42 1.81 -16.66
CA VAL A 105 -9.34 2.02 -15.69
C VAL A 105 -9.90 2.04 -14.28
N LEU A 106 -9.33 1.21 -13.40
CA LEU A 106 -9.57 1.24 -11.96
C LEU A 106 -8.37 1.86 -11.24
N SER A 107 -8.61 2.63 -10.17
CA SER A 107 -7.52 3.27 -9.42
C SER A 107 -7.89 3.64 -7.97
N GLY A 108 -6.89 3.59 -7.09
CA GLY A 108 -7.01 3.90 -5.66
C GLY A 108 -6.08 3.01 -4.83
N GLN A 109 -6.25 3.04 -3.51
CA GLN A 109 -5.38 2.28 -2.61
C GLN A 109 -5.76 0.79 -2.69
N LEU A 110 -4.80 -0.05 -3.11
CA LEU A 110 -4.96 -1.50 -3.10
C LEU A 110 -5.03 -1.98 -1.64
N ARG A 111 -6.00 -2.85 -1.34
CA ARG A 111 -6.22 -3.42 0.01
C ARG A 111 -5.91 -4.91 0.08
N ALA A 112 -6.32 -5.64 -0.95
CA ALA A 112 -5.96 -7.02 -1.20
C ALA A 112 -5.87 -7.21 -2.73
N GLY A 113 -5.18 -8.24 -3.18
CA GLY A 113 -5.22 -8.66 -4.57
C GLY A 113 -4.33 -9.86 -4.87
N LYS A 114 -4.95 -10.97 -5.31
CA LYS A 114 -4.25 -12.20 -5.68
C LYS A 114 -3.46 -11.99 -6.97
N ALA A 115 -2.16 -12.27 -6.94
CA ALA A 115 -1.31 -12.21 -8.11
C ALA A 115 -1.72 -13.26 -9.15
N ALA A 116 -1.74 -12.86 -10.42
CA ALA A 116 -1.66 -13.79 -11.56
C ALA A 116 -0.21 -13.88 -12.07
N SER A 117 0.49 -12.75 -12.07
CA SER A 117 1.96 -12.63 -12.15
C SER A 117 2.31 -11.18 -11.84
N VAL A 118 3.02 -10.89 -10.75
CA VAL A 118 3.40 -9.52 -10.37
C VAL A 118 4.91 -9.43 -10.13
N GLU A 119 5.55 -8.46 -10.78
CA GLU A 119 6.97 -8.15 -10.61
C GLU A 119 7.11 -6.82 -9.84
N PHE A 120 8.01 -6.77 -8.86
CA PHE A 120 8.15 -5.63 -7.96
C PHE A 120 9.61 -5.22 -7.70
N VAL A 121 9.79 -3.93 -7.42
CA VAL A 121 11.00 -3.35 -6.83
C VAL A 121 10.64 -2.75 -5.48
N LEU A 122 11.34 -3.20 -4.44
CA LEU A 122 11.28 -2.62 -3.09
C LEU A 122 12.62 -1.95 -2.80
N GLU A 123 12.62 -0.61 -2.73
CA GLU A 123 13.77 0.18 -2.28
C GLU A 123 13.64 0.50 -0.79
N ILE A 124 14.59 0.02 0.00
CA ILE A 124 14.67 0.11 1.46
C ILE A 124 15.59 1.27 1.82
N PHE A 125 15.17 2.15 2.72
CA PHE A 125 15.97 3.25 3.24
C PHE A 125 16.62 2.83 4.56
N GLU A 126 17.79 2.19 4.47
CA GLU A 126 18.50 1.50 5.56
C GLU A 126 18.84 2.40 6.76
N ASP A 127 18.99 3.70 6.53
CA ASP A 127 19.29 4.71 7.54
C ASP A 127 18.05 5.45 8.06
N LEU A 128 16.82 5.11 7.62
CA LEU A 128 15.58 5.79 8.00
C LEU A 128 14.53 4.86 8.64
N ALA A 129 13.72 5.46 9.54
CA ALA A 129 12.45 4.92 9.99
C ALA A 129 11.33 5.95 9.78
N MET A 130 10.21 5.51 9.20
CA MET A 130 9.03 6.34 8.94
C MET A 130 7.86 5.89 9.80
N GLU A 131 7.59 6.62 10.88
CA GLU A 131 6.47 6.36 11.79
C GLU A 131 5.18 6.98 11.25
N ARG A 132 4.09 6.21 11.25
CA ARG A 132 2.72 6.71 11.07
C ARG A 132 1.97 6.72 12.40
N ARG A 133 0.92 7.55 12.48
CA ARG A 133 -0.13 7.48 13.51
C ARG A 133 -1.48 7.84 12.90
N LEU A 134 -2.56 7.32 13.47
CA LEU A 134 -3.88 7.84 13.19
C LEU A 134 -3.96 9.29 13.65
N ASP A 135 -4.37 10.17 12.75
CA ASP A 135 -4.74 11.55 13.05
C ASP A 135 -6.23 11.58 13.45
N PRO A 136 -6.58 11.97 14.68
CA PRO A 136 -7.96 11.89 15.18
C PRO A 136 -8.89 12.93 14.57
N ASP A 137 -8.34 14.03 14.03
CA ASP A 137 -9.13 15.12 13.44
C ASP A 137 -9.56 14.80 12.00
N SER A 138 -8.73 14.08 11.23
CA SER A 138 -9.01 13.71 9.84
C SER A 138 -9.29 12.23 9.59
N GLY A 139 -9.02 11.34 10.56
CA GLY A 139 -9.11 9.89 10.42
C GLY A 139 -8.00 9.23 9.58
N ARG A 140 -6.97 10.00 9.19
CA ARG A 140 -5.90 9.49 8.30
C ARG A 140 -4.73 8.88 9.07
N LEU A 141 -4.24 7.72 8.61
CA LEU A 141 -3.00 7.10 9.09
C LEU A 141 -1.77 7.79 8.48
N ASP A 142 -1.45 9.00 8.93
CA ASP A 142 -0.44 9.87 8.32
C ASP A 142 0.93 9.84 9.02
N VAL A 143 1.95 10.34 8.30
CA VAL A 143 3.36 10.28 8.72
C VAL A 143 3.58 11.22 9.90
N ARG A 144 3.88 10.65 11.07
CA ARG A 144 4.11 11.38 12.32
C ARG A 144 5.56 11.80 12.48
N SER A 145 6.51 10.99 12.03
CA SER A 145 7.93 11.36 11.98
C SER A 145 8.70 10.56 10.93
N ILE A 146 9.82 11.12 10.48
CA ILE A 146 10.86 10.38 9.77
C ILE A 146 12.16 10.65 10.52
N ARG A 147 12.84 9.59 10.98
CA ARG A 147 14.05 9.67 11.82
C ARG A 147 15.18 8.88 11.19
N ARG A 148 16.43 9.25 11.49
CA ARG A 148 17.57 8.37 11.18
C ARG A 148 17.68 7.26 12.23
N THR A 149 17.84 6.01 11.80
CA THR A 149 17.88 4.80 12.67
C THR A 149 19.23 4.57 13.32
N GLN A 150 20.29 5.16 12.76
CA GLN A 150 21.65 5.09 13.28
C GLN A 150 22.22 6.51 13.37
N GLU A 151 22.96 6.80 14.44
CA GLU A 151 23.97 7.86 14.34
C GLU A 151 24.89 7.49 13.18
N ALA A 152 25.19 8.47 12.31
CA ALA A 152 26.12 8.26 11.22
C ALA A 152 27.52 8.03 11.80
N LYS A 153 27.88 6.75 12.02
CA LYS A 153 29.26 6.34 12.30
C LYS A 153 30.10 6.99 11.21
N PRO A 154 30.99 7.95 11.57
CA PRO A 154 31.59 8.82 10.58
C PRO A 154 32.31 7.95 9.56
N ALA A 155 32.07 8.21 8.27
CA ALA A 155 32.73 7.50 7.19
C ALA A 155 34.23 7.46 7.53
N PRO A 156 34.87 6.27 7.53
CA PRO A 156 36.26 6.17 7.92
C PRO A 156 37.03 7.12 7.02
N LYS A 157 37.64 8.16 7.62
CA LYS A 157 38.41 9.16 6.86
C LYS A 157 39.35 8.37 5.97
N THR A 158 39.19 8.51 4.64
CA THR A 158 40.11 7.91 3.67
C THR A 158 41.51 8.23 4.16
N PRO A 159 42.36 7.22 4.45
CA PRO A 159 43.71 7.50 4.91
C PRO A 159 44.36 8.44 3.92
N GLU A 160 44.72 9.63 4.40
CA GLU A 160 45.36 10.65 3.56
C GLU A 160 46.61 10.00 2.98
N ALA A 161 46.63 9.84 1.65
CA ALA A 161 47.59 8.97 0.99
C ALA A 161 49.01 9.43 1.37
N PRO A 162 49.90 8.52 1.83
CA PRO A 162 51.25 8.90 2.22
C PRO A 162 51.90 9.72 1.11
N ALA A 163 52.30 10.96 1.44
CA ALA A 163 52.72 11.94 0.45
C ALA A 163 53.79 11.35 -0.47
N GLU A 164 53.50 11.30 -1.77
CA GLU A 164 54.33 10.64 -2.76
C GLU A 164 55.73 11.29 -2.76
N PRO A 165 56.81 10.52 -2.52
CA PRO A 165 58.15 11.09 -2.39
C PRO A 165 58.58 11.68 -3.73
N ALA A 166 58.82 13.00 -3.75
CA ALA A 166 59.03 13.76 -4.98
C ALA A 166 60.11 13.14 -5.89
N ALA A 167 59.70 12.78 -7.11
CA ALA A 167 60.58 12.15 -8.09
C ALA A 167 61.76 13.09 -8.46
N PRO A 168 63.01 12.59 -8.54
CA PRO A 168 64.18 13.42 -8.79
C PRO A 168 64.20 13.96 -10.22
N THR A 169 64.40 15.27 -10.36
CA THR A 169 64.46 15.98 -11.64
C THR A 169 65.61 15.49 -12.53
N PRO A 170 65.35 15.02 -13.77
CA PRO A 170 66.42 14.66 -14.71
C PRO A 170 67.24 15.89 -15.14
N ALA A 171 68.56 15.82 -15.01
CA ALA A 171 69.48 16.86 -15.48
C ALA A 171 69.67 16.79 -17.01
N LYS A 172 69.81 17.96 -17.66
CA LYS A 172 70.08 18.09 -19.10
C LYS A 172 71.54 17.73 -19.48
N PRO A 173 71.74 16.99 -20.59
CA PRO A 173 72.94 17.09 -21.43
C PRO A 173 72.82 18.20 -22.50
N ALA A 174 73.80 18.27 -23.39
CA ALA A 174 74.10 19.42 -24.24
C ALA A 174 73.27 19.54 -25.57
N ARG A 175 73.72 20.44 -26.44
CA ARG A 175 73.02 21.06 -27.59
C ARG A 175 73.87 20.93 -28.85
N GLU A 176 73.25 20.55 -29.98
CA GLU A 176 73.49 21.02 -31.37
C GLU A 176 72.58 20.18 -32.33
N GLU A 177 72.12 20.62 -33.50
CA GLU A 177 72.37 21.86 -34.28
C GLU A 177 71.06 22.41 -34.96
N LYS A 178 71.17 23.29 -35.97
CA LYS A 178 70.08 23.92 -36.78
C LYS A 178 70.21 23.46 -38.27
N PRO A 179 69.49 23.95 -39.33
CA PRO A 179 68.55 25.09 -39.48
C PRO A 179 67.34 24.96 -40.46
N VAL A 180 66.60 26.09 -40.66
CA VAL A 180 65.60 26.46 -41.73
C VAL A 180 64.34 25.59 -41.95
N ALA A 181 63.20 26.09 -42.46
CA ALA A 181 62.73 27.44 -42.87
C ALA A 181 61.24 27.60 -42.45
N LYS A 182 60.81 28.69 -41.78
CA LYS A 182 60.27 29.99 -42.28
C LYS A 182 58.84 29.95 -42.91
N PRO A 183 58.00 31.01 -42.76
CA PRO A 183 56.65 30.83 -42.18
C PRO A 183 55.51 31.66 -42.83
N ALA A 184 54.36 31.74 -42.12
CA ALA A 184 53.13 32.52 -42.37
C ALA A 184 52.17 31.89 -43.40
N GLU A 185 50.85 32.17 -43.39
CA GLU A 185 50.12 33.31 -42.80
C GLU A 185 48.73 32.94 -42.21
N LYS A 186 48.01 33.92 -41.64
CA LYS A 186 46.65 33.88 -41.04
C LYS A 186 45.90 35.16 -41.47
N PRO A 187 44.57 35.29 -41.28
CA PRO A 187 43.49 34.30 -41.28
C PRO A 187 42.29 34.73 -42.17
N ALA A 188 41.25 33.91 -42.34
CA ALA A 188 39.94 34.40 -42.81
C ALA A 188 38.73 33.53 -42.39
N ARG A 189 37.76 34.20 -41.75
CA ARG A 189 36.29 34.09 -41.90
C ARG A 189 35.55 32.74 -41.71
N GLU A 190 34.49 32.79 -40.91
CA GLU A 190 33.48 31.73 -40.77
C GLU A 190 32.51 31.70 -41.97
N GLU A 191 32.03 30.51 -42.35
CA GLU A 191 30.88 30.34 -43.25
C GLU A 191 29.78 29.49 -42.58
N LYS A 192 28.53 29.68 -43.02
CA LYS A 192 27.34 29.07 -42.41
C LYS A 192 27.16 27.60 -42.85
N PRO A 193 26.59 26.73 -41.99
CA PRO A 193 26.07 25.43 -42.43
C PRO A 193 24.95 25.56 -43.47
N ALA A 194 24.84 24.57 -44.37
CA ALA A 194 23.83 24.52 -45.42
C ALA A 194 22.55 23.78 -45.01
N GLU A 195 21.47 24.01 -45.76
CA GLU A 195 20.09 23.60 -45.45
C GLU A 195 19.60 22.44 -46.36
N LYS A 196 18.87 21.47 -45.77
CA LYS A 196 17.93 20.52 -46.45
C LYS A 196 17.33 19.51 -45.46
N PRO A 197 16.12 18.98 -45.72
CA PRO A 197 14.86 19.69 -46.00
C PRO A 197 13.75 19.31 -44.98
N ALA A 198 12.62 20.02 -44.99
CA ALA A 198 11.55 19.84 -44.00
C ALA A 198 10.78 18.50 -44.10
N ALA A 199 10.42 17.95 -42.93
CA ALA A 199 9.40 16.90 -42.79
C ALA A 199 7.99 17.52 -42.67
N LYS A 200 6.94 16.75 -42.98
CA LYS A 200 5.54 17.20 -42.90
C LYS A 200 4.95 16.96 -41.51
N GLU A 201 4.20 17.94 -41.00
CA GLU A 201 3.26 17.75 -39.89
C GLU A 201 2.02 16.96 -40.33
N PRO A 202 1.40 16.15 -39.45
CA PRO A 202 0.07 15.57 -39.67
C PRO A 202 -1.04 16.56 -39.28
N GLU A 203 -2.13 16.61 -40.06
CA GLU A 203 -3.27 17.50 -39.78
C GLU A 203 -4.10 17.04 -38.56
N PRO A 204 -4.67 17.96 -37.77
CA PRO A 204 -5.53 17.63 -36.62
C PRO A 204 -6.92 17.14 -37.05
N GLN A 205 -7.32 15.98 -36.55
CA GLN A 205 -8.67 15.43 -36.77
C GLN A 205 -9.71 16.19 -35.92
N LYS A 206 -10.92 16.36 -36.47
CA LYS A 206 -12.02 17.08 -35.81
C LYS A 206 -12.75 16.19 -34.80
N PRO A 207 -13.21 16.73 -33.65
CA PRO A 207 -13.93 15.96 -32.65
C PRO A 207 -15.31 15.52 -33.15
N ILE A 208 -15.72 14.31 -32.77
CA ILE A 208 -17.04 13.75 -33.10
C ILE A 208 -18.07 14.28 -32.08
N ALA A 209 -19.06 15.03 -32.55
CA ALA A 209 -20.09 15.61 -31.71
C ALA A 209 -21.21 14.59 -31.38
N GLY A 210 -21.10 13.91 -30.23
CA GLY A 210 -22.17 13.07 -29.70
C GLY A 210 -23.31 13.88 -29.08
N LYS A 211 -24.56 13.54 -29.39
CA LYS A 211 -25.72 13.94 -28.57
C LYS A 211 -25.74 13.09 -27.31
N GLY A 212 -25.84 13.72 -26.13
CA GLY A 212 -25.93 13.00 -24.87
C GLY A 212 -27.31 12.40 -24.63
N MET A 213 -27.35 11.11 -24.29
CA MET A 213 -28.43 10.48 -23.53
C MET A 213 -28.03 10.45 -22.05
N SER A 214 -29.01 10.48 -21.13
CA SER A 214 -28.75 10.53 -19.69
C SER A 214 -28.89 9.16 -19.01
N TRP A 215 -28.27 9.00 -17.85
CA TRP A 215 -28.15 7.74 -17.09
C TRP A 215 -29.47 7.15 -16.52
N LYS A 216 -30.64 7.53 -17.03
CA LYS A 216 -31.94 7.01 -16.55
C LYS A 216 -32.59 5.96 -17.46
N ASP A 217 -32.20 5.89 -18.73
CA ASP A 217 -32.90 5.05 -19.72
C ASP A 217 -32.37 3.60 -19.79
N ALA A 218 -31.23 3.30 -19.13
CA ALA A 218 -30.53 2.02 -19.23
C ALA A 218 -30.91 0.97 -18.16
N ALA A 219 -31.84 1.28 -17.26
CA ALA A 219 -32.22 0.40 -16.13
C ALA A 219 -33.57 -0.32 -16.30
N GLY A 220 -34.21 -0.21 -17.48
CA GLY A 220 -35.59 -0.67 -17.70
C GLY A 220 -35.76 -2.08 -18.29
N GLU A 221 -34.76 -2.60 -19.02
CA GLU A 221 -34.91 -3.82 -19.82
C GLU A 221 -33.94 -4.93 -19.40
N SER A 222 -34.23 -5.62 -18.30
CA SER A 222 -33.56 -6.88 -17.93
C SER A 222 -34.48 -7.81 -17.12
N SER A 223 -35.74 -7.93 -17.56
CA SER A 223 -36.72 -8.80 -16.90
C SER A 223 -37.80 -9.34 -17.85
N GLU A 224 -37.44 -10.02 -18.95
CA GLU A 224 -38.33 -11.01 -19.60
C GLU A 224 -37.61 -11.96 -20.58
N VAL A 225 -38.19 -13.17 -20.81
CA VAL A 225 -37.85 -14.25 -21.78
C VAL A 225 -36.39 -14.77 -21.78
N ALA A 226 -35.99 -15.98 -21.36
CA ALA A 226 -36.58 -17.29 -21.04
C ALA A 226 -36.48 -18.43 -22.10
N SER A 227 -35.88 -19.55 -21.64
CA SER A 227 -36.08 -20.97 -22.05
C SER A 227 -35.18 -21.63 -23.14
N GLY A 228 -34.65 -22.81 -22.78
CA GLY A 228 -33.95 -23.78 -23.63
C GLY A 228 -33.65 -25.07 -22.82
N LYS A 229 -33.87 -26.27 -23.39
CA LYS A 229 -34.01 -27.56 -22.67
C LYS A 229 -33.72 -28.75 -23.61
N THR A 230 -33.10 -29.89 -23.25
CA THR A 230 -32.36 -30.39 -22.05
C THR A 230 -31.33 -31.45 -22.58
N PRO A 231 -30.97 -32.66 -22.02
CA PRO A 231 -31.19 -33.33 -20.73
C PRO A 231 -29.96 -33.99 -20.03
N SER A 232 -29.89 -33.85 -18.70
CA SER A 232 -29.44 -34.82 -17.68
C SER A 232 -28.57 -36.06 -18.05
N ARG A 233 -27.42 -36.18 -17.37
CA ARG A 233 -26.92 -37.45 -16.79
C ARG A 233 -26.81 -37.29 -15.27
N ARG A 234 -27.32 -38.25 -14.48
CA ARG A 234 -27.38 -38.18 -13.00
C ARG A 234 -26.10 -38.68 -12.31
N SER A 235 -25.67 -37.96 -11.30
CA SER A 235 -24.92 -38.43 -10.12
C SER A 235 -25.58 -37.87 -8.85
N LYS A 236 -25.27 -38.43 -7.67
CA LYS A 236 -25.82 -37.98 -6.38
C LYS A 236 -25.07 -36.74 -5.85
N PRO A 237 -25.68 -35.92 -4.99
CA PRO A 237 -25.04 -34.71 -4.46
C PRO A 237 -23.87 -35.06 -3.53
N ALA A 238 -22.84 -34.22 -3.59
CA ALA A 238 -22.01 -33.88 -2.44
C ALA A 238 -22.51 -32.53 -1.91
N GLU A 239 -22.39 -32.29 -0.60
CA GLU A 239 -22.80 -31.04 0.02
C GLU A 239 -21.72 -29.99 -0.26
N THR A 240 -22.09 -28.92 -0.97
CA THR A 240 -21.26 -27.72 -1.11
C THR A 240 -21.58 -26.77 0.04
N THR A 241 -20.65 -26.68 0.99
CA THR A 241 -20.50 -25.53 1.89
C THR A 241 -20.40 -24.23 1.10
N SER A 242 -20.82 -23.10 1.67
CA SER A 242 -20.69 -21.80 1.02
C SER A 242 -19.28 -21.24 1.23
N ALA A 243 -18.92 -20.19 0.48
CA ALA A 243 -17.63 -19.51 0.61
C ALA A 243 -17.48 -18.71 1.93
N GLU A 244 -18.47 -18.77 2.82
CA GLU A 244 -18.42 -18.21 4.17
C GLU A 244 -17.69 -19.15 5.15
N ASP A 245 -17.66 -20.46 4.86
CA ASP A 245 -17.05 -21.50 5.73
C ASP A 245 -15.49 -21.57 5.65
N ILE A 246 -14.83 -20.64 4.95
CA ILE A 246 -13.38 -20.68 4.66
C ILE A 246 -12.57 -19.66 5.52
N TYR A 247 -13.24 -18.75 6.22
CA TYR A 247 -12.62 -17.76 7.12
C TYR A 247 -13.07 -17.93 8.58
N GLY A 248 -13.38 -19.17 9.00
CA GLY A 248 -13.84 -19.47 10.37
C GLY A 248 -12.72 -19.50 11.43
N ASP A 249 -11.52 -19.97 11.07
CA ASP A 249 -10.46 -20.33 12.02
C ASP A 249 -9.22 -19.41 11.92
N ILE A 250 -9.33 -18.16 12.37
CA ILE A 250 -8.18 -17.35 12.79
C ILE A 250 -8.46 -16.80 14.18
N ASP A 251 -7.97 -17.52 15.21
CA ASP A 251 -8.04 -17.11 16.61
C ASP A 251 -7.18 -15.86 16.90
N PHE A 252 -7.72 -14.68 16.63
CA PHE A 252 -7.30 -13.48 17.35
C PHE A 252 -7.95 -13.51 18.74
N GLU A 253 -7.21 -13.96 19.76
CA GLU A 253 -7.59 -13.87 21.18
C GLU A 253 -7.58 -12.40 21.69
N GLU A 254 -8.37 -11.52 21.06
CA GLU A 254 -8.93 -10.39 21.79
C GLU A 254 -10.13 -10.92 22.61
N PRO A 255 -10.09 -10.86 23.95
CA PRO A 255 -11.07 -11.57 24.78
C PRO A 255 -12.46 -10.89 24.73
N LEU A 256 -13.27 -11.32 23.76
CA LEU A 256 -14.70 -11.03 23.67
C LEU A 256 -15.40 -11.34 25.00
N LEU A 257 -16.25 -10.40 25.47
CA LEU A 257 -16.97 -10.52 26.74
C LEU A 257 -17.83 -11.79 26.81
N GLU A 258 -17.55 -12.68 27.76
CA GLU A 258 -18.30 -13.93 27.88
C GLU A 258 -19.48 -13.84 28.89
N PRO A 259 -20.54 -14.65 28.71
CA PRO A 259 -21.66 -14.85 29.64
C PRO A 259 -21.29 -15.28 31.07
N GLY A 260 -20.69 -14.37 31.84
CA GLY A 260 -20.32 -14.61 33.23
C GLY A 260 -19.42 -13.52 33.81
N ASP A 261 -18.67 -12.85 32.94
CA ASP A 261 -17.64 -11.84 33.25
C ASP A 261 -18.20 -10.57 33.91
N ILE A 262 -17.29 -9.77 34.46
CA ILE A 262 -17.58 -8.52 35.16
C ILE A 262 -17.11 -7.34 34.32
N LEU A 263 -18.01 -6.40 34.03
CA LEU A 263 -17.73 -5.16 33.30
C LEU A 263 -17.86 -3.95 34.25
N GLU A 264 -16.73 -3.34 34.61
CA GLU A 264 -16.67 -2.12 35.41
C GLU A 264 -16.95 -0.90 34.51
N HIS A 265 -18.21 -0.43 34.52
CA HIS A 265 -18.65 0.67 33.68
C HIS A 265 -18.84 1.97 34.51
N PRO A 266 -18.20 3.11 34.15
CA PRO A 266 -18.01 4.26 35.04
C PRO A 266 -19.31 4.97 35.45
N LYS A 267 -20.41 4.80 34.71
CA LYS A 267 -21.75 5.33 35.08
C LYS A 267 -22.70 4.29 35.68
N LEU A 268 -22.33 3.00 35.73
CA LEU A 268 -23.22 1.89 36.10
C LEU A 268 -22.68 0.99 37.23
N GLY A 269 -21.38 1.06 37.52
CA GLY A 269 -20.68 0.19 38.47
C GLY A 269 -20.27 -1.14 37.85
N SER A 270 -19.83 -2.07 38.70
CA SER A 270 -19.46 -3.45 38.32
C SER A 270 -20.70 -4.23 37.88
N CYS A 271 -20.89 -4.37 36.58
CA CYS A 271 -22.01 -5.07 35.97
C CYS A 271 -21.60 -6.52 35.64
N ARG A 272 -22.52 -7.49 35.68
CA ARG A 272 -22.22 -8.87 35.26
C ARG A 272 -22.82 -9.16 33.88
N VAL A 273 -22.02 -9.65 32.94
CA VAL A 273 -22.51 -10.10 31.62
C VAL A 273 -23.45 -11.30 31.78
N ILE A 274 -24.58 -11.29 31.07
CA ILE A 274 -25.56 -12.39 31.03
C ILE A 274 -25.56 -13.08 29.66
N LYS A 275 -25.46 -12.28 28.59
CA LYS A 275 -25.46 -12.70 27.18
C LYS A 275 -24.78 -11.60 26.37
N VAL A 276 -24.02 -11.97 25.35
CA VAL A 276 -23.64 -11.08 24.24
C VAL A 276 -24.42 -11.48 22.98
N GLU A 277 -24.78 -10.50 22.16
CA GLU A 277 -25.51 -10.66 20.90
C GLU A 277 -24.61 -10.19 19.77
N GLU A 278 -24.14 -11.14 18.95
CA GLU A 278 -23.47 -10.97 17.65
C GLU A 278 -22.24 -10.02 17.61
N GLY A 279 -21.71 -9.62 18.78
CA GLY A 279 -20.59 -8.68 18.92
C GLY A 279 -21.05 -7.26 19.23
N ASP A 280 -22.21 -6.85 18.70
CA ASP A 280 -22.73 -5.48 18.81
C ASP A 280 -23.19 -5.10 20.22
N PHE A 281 -23.73 -6.06 21.00
CA PHE A 281 -24.39 -5.73 22.27
C PHE A 281 -24.20 -6.73 23.41
N ALA A 282 -23.96 -6.21 24.63
CA ALA A 282 -23.97 -6.98 25.87
C ALA A 282 -25.25 -6.74 26.70
N HIS A 283 -25.89 -7.82 27.15
CA HIS A 283 -26.92 -7.77 28.21
C HIS A 283 -26.25 -7.91 29.57
N VAL A 284 -26.23 -6.83 30.34
CA VAL A 284 -25.53 -6.76 31.63
C VAL A 284 -26.48 -6.58 32.81
N ARG A 285 -26.22 -7.29 33.91
CA ARG A 285 -26.92 -7.17 35.20
C ARG A 285 -26.20 -6.14 36.07
N LEU A 286 -26.90 -5.07 36.42
CA LEU A 286 -26.43 -4.03 37.35
C LEU A 286 -26.33 -4.59 38.78
N PRO A 287 -25.50 -3.99 39.68
CA PRO A 287 -25.47 -4.34 41.10
C PRO A 287 -26.83 -4.33 41.81
N ARG A 288 -27.78 -3.53 41.30
CA ARG A 288 -29.17 -3.43 41.78
C ARG A 288 -30.14 -4.36 41.04
N GLY A 289 -29.66 -5.52 40.56
CA GLY A 289 -30.45 -6.62 39.98
C GLY A 289 -31.07 -6.38 38.59
N ARG A 290 -31.33 -5.12 38.21
CA ARG A 290 -31.87 -4.72 36.90
C ARG A 290 -30.92 -5.08 35.77
N ILE A 291 -31.47 -5.57 34.66
CA ILE A 291 -30.76 -5.89 33.42
C ILE A 291 -30.82 -4.68 32.48
N ARG A 292 -29.77 -4.44 31.68
CA ARG A 292 -29.75 -3.50 30.56
C ARG A 292 -29.01 -4.10 29.36
N LYS A 293 -29.47 -3.77 28.15
CA LYS A 293 -28.70 -3.92 26.92
C LYS A 293 -27.75 -2.71 26.78
N LEU A 294 -26.51 -2.95 26.34
CA LEU A 294 -25.42 -1.99 26.19
C LEU A 294 -24.83 -2.21 24.79
N SER A 295 -24.69 -1.17 23.95
CA SER A 295 -23.86 -1.27 22.73
C SER A 295 -22.40 -1.42 23.13
N LEU A 296 -21.71 -2.36 22.49
CA LEU A 296 -20.26 -2.46 22.56
C LEU A 296 -19.59 -1.47 21.60
N GLU A 297 -20.26 -1.09 20.49
CA GLU A 297 -19.88 0.00 19.57
C GLU A 297 -19.58 1.36 20.25
N ILE A 298 -20.14 1.61 21.44
CA ILE A 298 -20.09 2.90 22.15
C ILE A 298 -19.19 2.80 23.40
N VAL A 299 -18.68 1.59 23.69
CA VAL A 299 -18.00 1.28 24.94
C VAL A 299 -16.80 0.39 24.65
N ASP A 300 -15.60 0.97 24.56
CA ASP A 300 -14.35 0.20 24.48
C ASP A 300 -14.22 -0.66 25.75
N VAL A 301 -13.84 -1.93 25.58
CA VAL A 301 -13.74 -2.90 26.67
C VAL A 301 -12.31 -3.44 26.74
N GLU A 302 -11.57 -3.01 27.77
CA GLU A 302 -10.22 -3.53 28.04
C GLU A 302 -10.26 -4.57 29.16
N PHE A 303 -9.49 -5.66 29.05
CA PHE A 303 -9.24 -6.56 30.17
C PHE A 303 -8.41 -5.84 31.25
N ASP A 304 -8.82 -5.92 32.52
CA ASP A 304 -8.19 -5.22 33.65
C ASP A 304 -7.50 -6.21 34.61
N ARG A 305 -8.19 -7.28 35.00
CA ARG A 305 -7.71 -8.29 35.97
C ARG A 305 -8.60 -9.54 35.98
N GLU A 306 -8.14 -10.61 36.63
CA GLU A 306 -9.02 -11.71 37.07
C GLU A 306 -9.36 -11.54 38.56
N GLU A 307 -10.62 -11.74 38.94
CA GLU A 307 -11.07 -11.60 40.33
C GLU A 307 -12.10 -12.68 40.70
N ASN A 308 -11.79 -13.49 41.73
CA ASN A 308 -12.63 -14.59 42.20
C ASN A 308 -13.02 -15.64 41.12
N GLY A 309 -12.09 -15.98 40.22
CA GLY A 309 -12.34 -16.97 39.15
C GLY A 309 -13.19 -16.44 38.00
N ARG A 310 -13.09 -15.14 37.70
CA ARG A 310 -13.79 -14.45 36.60
C ARG A 310 -12.95 -13.33 36.04
N ARG A 311 -13.04 -13.10 34.73
CA ARG A 311 -12.38 -11.96 34.09
C ARG A 311 -13.13 -10.68 34.42
N VAL A 312 -12.38 -9.64 34.74
CA VAL A 312 -12.87 -8.28 34.99
C VAL A 312 -12.35 -7.39 33.88
N PHE A 313 -13.29 -6.75 33.21
CA PHE A 313 -13.06 -5.82 32.11
C PHE A 313 -13.49 -4.41 32.51
N LYS A 314 -12.86 -3.42 31.91
CA LYS A 314 -13.04 -2.01 32.18
C LYS A 314 -13.66 -1.34 30.96
N ALA A 315 -14.89 -0.85 31.13
CA ALA A 315 -15.60 -0.14 30.07
C ALA A 315 -15.16 1.33 30.03
N LYS A 316 -14.52 1.76 28.95
CA LYS A 316 -14.33 3.18 28.61
C LYS A 316 -15.50 3.59 27.72
N ILE A 317 -16.08 4.75 27.98
CA ILE A 317 -17.18 5.27 27.15
C ILE A 317 -16.57 6.23 26.13
N GLY A 318 -16.66 5.90 24.84
CA GLY A 318 -16.38 6.85 23.75
C GLY A 318 -17.26 8.09 23.89
N ARG A 319 -16.72 9.28 23.62
CA ARG A 319 -17.29 10.54 24.13
C ARG A 319 -18.03 11.37 23.10
#